data_AF-A0A9D7HWI7-F1
#
_entry.id   AF-A0A9D7HWI7-F1
#
_cell.length_a   1.000
_cell.length_b   1.000
_cell.length_c   1.000
_cell.angle_alpha   90.00
_cell.angle_beta   90.00
_cell.angle_gamma   90.00
#
_symmetry.space_group_name_H-M   'P 1'
#
loop_
_entity.id
_entity.type
_entity.pdbx_description
1 polymer ?
#
loop_
_entity_poly.entity_id
_entity_poly.type
_entity_poly.pdbx_seq_one_letter_code
_entity_poly.pdbx_strand_id
1 'polypeptide(L)'
;MPPGERLGLGEVDGLLHHNVTDFPLQGKHVDVDCKKCHKVRYTDPIVFDACNKCHEDYHKGEFAKNGVSPDCVECHFLTDGFDVSMFSMEQHAETDFPLDGAHMATPCSECHLNEKWKKGAESTTGEKWTFREMDMACYDCHDNVHDQEFAEAGVTECKRCHVTEDWYPSKFDHSKTAYPLDGKHVNVDCKKCHKRIHPTRKVPSFKLPKHECSDCYK
;
A
#
# COMPACT_ATOMS: atom_id res chain seq x y z
N MET A 1 -50.88 -23.59 -12.15
CA MET A 1 -50.51 -24.03 -10.79
C MET A 1 -51.43 -25.19 -10.45
N PRO A 2 -50.98 -26.40 -10.07
CA PRO A 2 -49.89 -26.68 -9.12
C PRO A 2 -48.98 -27.85 -9.64
N PRO A 3 -48.49 -28.84 -8.85
CA PRO A 3 -47.07 -28.93 -8.43
C PRO A 3 -46.37 -30.29 -8.74
N GLY A 4 -45.04 -30.27 -8.72
CA GLY A 4 -44.20 -31.41 -8.32
C GLY A 4 -43.92 -32.49 -9.36
N GLU A 5 -42.70 -32.53 -9.88
CA GLU A 5 -42.10 -33.79 -10.33
C GLU A 5 -40.58 -33.75 -10.12
N ARG A 6 -40.10 -34.59 -9.20
CA ARG A 6 -38.69 -34.97 -9.10
C ARG A 6 -38.43 -35.98 -10.21
N LEU A 7 -37.71 -35.58 -11.24
CA LEU A 7 -37.07 -36.46 -12.22
C LEU A 7 -35.58 -36.09 -12.13
N GLY A 8 -34.69 -36.99 -11.68
CA GLY A 8 -34.36 -38.20 -12.41
C GLY A 8 -33.20 -37.84 -13.34
N LEU A 9 -32.05 -38.47 -13.14
CA LEU A 9 -30.82 -38.34 -13.95
C LEU A 9 -31.17 -38.15 -15.43
N GLY A 10 -31.04 -36.92 -15.94
CA GLY A 10 -31.57 -36.54 -17.24
C GLY A 10 -30.49 -35.88 -18.08
N GLU A 11 -29.98 -36.64 -19.06
CA GLU A 11 -29.54 -36.08 -20.33
C GLU A 11 -30.66 -35.19 -20.87
N VAL A 12 -30.48 -33.88 -20.75
CA VAL A 12 -31.31 -32.90 -21.43
C VAL A 12 -30.56 -32.45 -22.67
N ASP A 13 -30.97 -32.99 -23.81
CA ASP A 13 -30.85 -32.37 -25.12
C ASP A 13 -29.43 -32.01 -25.60
N GLY A 14 -28.47 -32.94 -25.55
CA GLY A 14 -27.23 -32.92 -26.35
C GLY A 14 -26.28 -31.71 -26.20
N LEU A 15 -26.59 -30.75 -25.32
CA LEU A 15 -25.80 -29.55 -25.05
C LEU A 15 -25.19 -29.67 -23.66
N LEU A 16 -23.87 -29.66 -23.60
CA LEU A 16 -23.13 -29.62 -22.34
C LEU A 16 -23.40 -28.27 -21.65
N HIS A 17 -24.01 -28.33 -20.46
CA HIS A 17 -24.26 -27.14 -19.65
C HIS A 17 -23.24 -27.06 -18.51
N HIS A 18 -22.58 -25.91 -18.37
CA HIS A 18 -21.55 -25.71 -17.33
C HIS A 18 -22.11 -25.80 -15.89
N ASN A 19 -23.42 -25.63 -15.69
CA ASN A 19 -24.04 -25.76 -14.37
C ASN A 19 -24.05 -27.19 -13.80
N VAL A 20 -23.72 -28.20 -14.61
CA VAL A 20 -23.60 -29.61 -14.20
C VAL A 20 -22.17 -30.14 -14.30
N THR A 21 -21.20 -29.28 -14.58
CA THR A 21 -19.77 -29.64 -14.62
C THR A 21 -19.06 -29.12 -13.38
N ASP A 22 -17.81 -29.55 -13.21
CA ASP A 22 -16.90 -29.06 -12.16
C ASP A 22 -16.45 -27.59 -12.38
N PHE A 23 -16.91 -26.95 -13.47
CA PHE A 23 -16.65 -25.54 -13.75
C PHE A 23 -17.95 -24.80 -14.11
N PRO A 24 -18.80 -24.50 -13.11
CA PRO A 24 -19.96 -23.64 -13.31
C PRO A 24 -19.52 -22.21 -13.62
N LEU A 25 -20.04 -21.64 -14.72
CA LEU A 25 -19.77 -20.26 -15.08
C LEU A 25 -20.38 -19.32 -14.04
N GLN A 26 -19.53 -18.49 -13.42
CA GLN A 26 -19.92 -17.52 -12.40
C GLN A 26 -19.23 -16.17 -12.64
N GLY A 27 -19.83 -15.10 -12.12
CA GLY A 27 -19.32 -13.75 -12.26
C GLY A 27 -19.11 -13.38 -13.73
N LYS A 28 -17.95 -12.78 -14.04
CA LYS A 28 -17.62 -12.35 -15.41
C LYS A 28 -17.52 -13.49 -16.43
N HIS A 29 -17.34 -14.75 -15.99
CA HIS A 29 -17.27 -15.90 -16.89
C HIS A 29 -18.61 -16.22 -17.56
N VAL A 30 -19.74 -15.78 -17.00
CA VAL A 30 -21.07 -15.98 -17.57
C VAL A 30 -21.21 -15.31 -18.94
N ASP A 31 -20.55 -14.16 -19.13
CA ASP A 31 -20.63 -13.35 -20.35
C ASP A 31 -19.47 -13.61 -21.33
N VAL A 32 -18.60 -14.59 -21.04
CA VAL A 32 -17.45 -14.92 -21.88
C VAL A 32 -17.90 -15.78 -23.07
N ASP A 33 -17.58 -15.33 -24.28
CA ASP A 33 -17.79 -16.11 -25.51
C ASP A 33 -17.07 -17.47 -25.42
N CYS A 34 -17.82 -18.55 -25.67
CA CYS A 34 -17.36 -19.94 -25.59
C CYS A 34 -16.02 -20.18 -26.30
N LYS A 35 -15.80 -19.50 -27.44
CA LYS A 35 -14.59 -19.69 -28.27
C LYS A 35 -13.30 -19.18 -27.60
N LYS A 36 -13.41 -18.35 -26.56
CA LYS A 36 -12.24 -17.88 -25.80
C LYS A 36 -11.59 -19.01 -25.01
N CYS A 37 -12.39 -19.97 -24.57
CA CYS A 37 -11.93 -21.15 -23.82
C CYS A 37 -11.81 -22.36 -24.75
N HIS A 38 -12.84 -22.64 -25.54
CA HIS A 38 -12.88 -23.79 -26.42
C HIS A 38 -12.35 -23.47 -27.82
N LYS A 39 -11.02 -23.52 -27.95
CA LYS A 39 -10.30 -23.12 -29.18
C LYS A 39 -10.32 -24.16 -30.31
N VAL A 40 -10.63 -25.42 -29.99
CA VAL A 40 -10.63 -26.53 -30.97
C VAL A 40 -12.04 -27.11 -31.09
N ARG A 41 -12.52 -27.84 -30.08
CA ARG A 41 -13.91 -28.29 -29.99
C ARG A 41 -14.54 -27.87 -28.67
N TYR A 42 -15.84 -27.58 -28.69
CA TYR A 42 -16.60 -27.21 -27.48
C TYR A 42 -16.72 -28.35 -26.46
N THR A 43 -16.46 -29.59 -26.87
CA THR A 43 -16.50 -30.77 -25.99
C THR A 43 -15.13 -31.16 -25.43
N ASP A 44 -14.05 -30.52 -25.89
CA ASP A 44 -12.72 -30.87 -25.42
C ASP A 44 -12.54 -30.39 -23.97
N PRO A 45 -11.96 -31.23 -23.09
CA PRO A 45 -11.72 -30.85 -21.70
C PRO A 45 -10.69 -29.72 -21.64
N ILE A 46 -10.95 -28.74 -20.77
CA ILE A 46 -10.07 -27.63 -20.46
C ILE A 46 -9.49 -27.84 -19.07
N VAL A 47 -8.22 -27.50 -18.88
CA VAL A 47 -7.59 -27.51 -17.56
C VAL A 47 -7.95 -26.19 -16.86
N PHE A 48 -8.70 -26.26 -15.75
CA PHE A 48 -9.26 -25.09 -15.04
C PHE A 48 -9.00 -25.13 -13.52
N ASP A 49 -8.11 -26.01 -13.06
CA ASP A 49 -7.79 -26.23 -11.64
C ASP A 49 -7.12 -25.03 -10.94
N ALA A 50 -6.70 -24.02 -11.70
CA ALA A 50 -6.20 -22.74 -11.18
C ALA A 50 -6.48 -21.60 -12.17
N CYS A 51 -6.61 -20.38 -11.67
CA CYS A 51 -6.84 -19.19 -12.51
C CYS A 51 -5.73 -18.99 -13.56
N ASN A 52 -4.49 -19.31 -13.20
CA ASN A 52 -3.32 -19.12 -14.06
C ASN A 52 -3.25 -20.08 -15.27
N LYS A 53 -4.16 -21.06 -15.37
CA LYS A 53 -4.28 -21.92 -16.56
C LYS A 53 -4.83 -21.16 -17.76
N CYS A 54 -5.52 -20.05 -17.51
CA CYS A 54 -6.11 -19.19 -18.54
C CYS A 54 -5.67 -17.73 -18.41
N HIS A 55 -5.41 -17.24 -17.19
CA HIS A 55 -5.03 -15.86 -16.92
C HIS A 55 -3.54 -15.72 -16.64
N GLU A 56 -2.95 -14.61 -17.06
CA GLU A 56 -1.58 -14.27 -16.66
C GLU A 56 -1.58 -13.65 -15.26
N ASP A 57 -0.52 -13.92 -14.50
CA ASP A 57 -0.33 -13.30 -13.18
C ASP A 57 0.06 -11.82 -13.35
N TYR A 58 -0.89 -10.92 -13.08
CA TYR A 58 -0.68 -9.48 -13.09
C TYR A 58 0.42 -9.03 -12.12
N HIS A 59 0.54 -9.71 -10.97
CA HIS A 59 1.52 -9.40 -9.93
C HIS A 59 2.91 -9.97 -10.23
N LYS A 60 3.06 -10.75 -11.32
CA LYS A 60 4.36 -11.28 -11.78
C LYS A 60 5.16 -11.99 -10.67
N GLY A 61 4.47 -12.73 -9.80
CA GLY A 61 5.10 -13.50 -8.72
C GLY A 61 5.44 -12.72 -7.44
N GLU A 62 4.99 -11.47 -7.27
CA GLU A 62 5.20 -10.68 -6.03
C GLU A 62 4.73 -11.41 -4.75
N PHE A 63 3.76 -12.32 -4.87
CA PHE A 63 3.22 -13.11 -3.77
C PHE A 63 3.74 -14.55 -3.71
N ALA A 64 4.62 -14.95 -4.62
CA ALA A 64 5.14 -16.31 -4.65
C ALA A 64 5.97 -16.61 -3.39
N LYS A 65 5.67 -17.71 -2.73
CA LYS A 65 6.45 -18.26 -1.62
C LYS A 65 7.09 -19.56 -2.07
N ASN A 66 8.41 -19.66 -1.96
CA ASN A 66 9.17 -20.83 -2.44
C ASN A 66 8.89 -21.20 -3.91
N GLY A 67 8.66 -20.18 -4.76
CA GLY A 67 8.36 -20.37 -6.19
C GLY A 67 6.91 -20.75 -6.51
N VAL A 68 6.02 -20.77 -5.51
CA VAL A 68 4.60 -21.07 -5.69
C VAL A 68 3.76 -19.82 -5.36
N SER A 69 3.02 -19.33 -6.36
CA SER A 69 2.05 -18.25 -6.15
C SER A 69 0.77 -18.80 -5.49
N PRO A 70 0.14 -18.04 -4.58
CA PRO A 70 -1.19 -18.36 -4.07
C PRO A 70 -2.22 -18.34 -5.21
N ASP A 71 -3.36 -19.00 -4.99
CA ASP A 71 -4.45 -18.91 -5.97
C ASP A 71 -5.10 -17.53 -5.91
N CYS A 72 -5.55 -17.02 -7.06
CA CYS A 72 -6.08 -15.66 -7.17
C CYS A 72 -7.31 -15.46 -6.28
N VAL A 73 -8.12 -16.51 -6.08
CA VAL A 73 -9.32 -16.50 -5.25
C VAL A 73 -9.05 -16.37 -3.76
N GLU A 74 -7.80 -16.49 -3.31
CA GLU A 74 -7.44 -16.19 -1.92
C GLU A 74 -7.56 -14.68 -1.64
N CYS A 75 -7.39 -13.84 -2.67
CA CYS A 75 -7.41 -12.38 -2.55
C CYS A 75 -8.47 -11.70 -3.43
N HIS A 76 -8.90 -12.30 -4.54
CA HIS A 76 -9.84 -11.68 -5.48
C HIS A 76 -11.16 -12.41 -5.54
N PHE A 77 -12.23 -11.67 -5.83
CA PHE A 77 -13.56 -12.23 -5.92
C PHE A 77 -13.83 -12.77 -7.32
N LEU A 78 -14.44 -13.95 -7.40
CA LEU A 78 -14.92 -14.47 -8.68
C LEU A 78 -16.05 -13.61 -9.27
N THR A 79 -16.86 -12.99 -8.41
CA THR A 79 -18.02 -12.16 -8.77
C THR A 79 -17.63 -10.75 -9.20
N ASP A 80 -16.81 -10.09 -8.40
CA ASP A 80 -16.44 -8.68 -8.56
C ASP A 80 -15.12 -8.50 -9.32
N GLY A 81 -14.46 -9.61 -9.67
CA GLY A 81 -13.22 -9.62 -10.44
C GLY A 81 -12.03 -9.11 -9.63
N PHE A 82 -11.14 -8.41 -10.31
CA PHE A 82 -9.83 -7.99 -9.78
C PHE A 82 -9.80 -6.52 -9.35
N ASP A 83 -10.94 -5.82 -9.42
CA ASP A 83 -11.03 -4.40 -9.06
C ASP A 83 -10.90 -4.16 -7.54
N VAL A 84 -11.20 -5.20 -6.75
CA VAL A 84 -11.12 -5.18 -5.29
C VAL A 84 -10.35 -6.40 -4.77
N SER A 85 -9.75 -6.23 -3.59
CA SER A 85 -9.03 -7.28 -2.87
C SER A 85 -9.74 -7.60 -1.56
N MET A 86 -9.73 -8.88 -1.18
CA MET A 86 -10.12 -9.42 0.12
C MET A 86 -9.03 -9.25 1.18
N PHE A 87 -7.84 -8.74 0.80
CA PHE A 87 -6.77 -8.49 1.72
C PHE A 87 -7.18 -7.43 2.76
N SER A 88 -7.32 -7.88 3.99
CA SER A 88 -7.88 -7.12 5.11
C SER A 88 -6.85 -6.24 5.81
N MET A 89 -7.34 -5.30 6.62
CA MET A 89 -6.49 -4.45 7.46
C MET A 89 -5.75 -5.27 8.52
N GLU A 90 -6.38 -6.34 9.03
CA GLU A 90 -5.78 -7.27 9.95
C GLU A 90 -4.59 -8.00 9.32
N GLN A 91 -4.73 -8.49 8.08
CA GLN A 91 -3.62 -9.10 7.35
C GLN A 91 -2.51 -8.08 7.03
N HIS A 92 -2.86 -6.82 6.73
CA HIS A 92 -1.86 -5.78 6.53
C HIS A 92 -1.06 -5.50 7.81
N ALA A 93 -1.70 -5.58 8.99
CA ALA A 93 -1.03 -5.36 10.27
C ALA A 93 0.03 -6.43 10.61
N GLU A 94 -0.01 -7.59 9.94
CA GLU A 94 0.99 -8.66 10.09
C GLU A 94 2.22 -8.48 9.20
N THR A 95 2.25 -7.45 8.36
CA THR A 95 3.38 -7.16 7.46
C THR A 95 4.50 -6.40 8.19
N ASP A 96 5.62 -6.19 7.51
CA ASP A 96 6.74 -5.40 8.03
C ASP A 96 6.41 -3.89 8.17
N PHE A 97 5.29 -3.44 7.59
CA PHE A 97 4.79 -2.07 7.73
C PHE A 97 3.32 -2.05 8.19
N PRO A 98 3.05 -2.28 9.49
CA PRO A 98 1.71 -2.11 10.04
C PRO A 98 1.26 -0.65 9.94
N LEU A 99 0.06 -0.40 9.43
CA LEU A 99 -0.48 0.96 9.32
C LEU A 99 -0.91 1.47 10.70
N ASP A 100 -0.42 2.65 11.06
CA ASP A 100 -0.78 3.35 12.29
C ASP A 100 -1.04 4.85 12.03
N GLY A 101 -1.64 5.52 13.02
CA GLY A 101 -1.98 6.94 12.93
C GLY A 101 -2.73 7.30 11.65
N ALA A 102 -2.27 8.35 10.96
CA ALA A 102 -2.87 8.84 9.73
C ALA A 102 -2.77 7.85 8.56
N HIS A 103 -1.79 6.93 8.55
CA HIS A 103 -1.62 5.96 7.46
C HIS A 103 -2.80 4.98 7.36
N MET A 104 -3.51 4.70 8.45
CA MET A 104 -4.70 3.82 8.42
C MET A 104 -5.85 4.38 7.56
N ALA A 105 -5.90 5.71 7.39
CA ALA A 105 -6.92 6.37 6.57
C ALA A 105 -6.45 6.64 5.14
N THR A 106 -5.21 6.27 4.80
CA THR A 106 -4.62 6.47 3.48
C THR A 106 -5.11 5.38 2.51
N PRO A 107 -5.63 5.74 1.32
CA PRO A 107 -6.01 4.75 0.33
C PRO A 107 -4.83 3.87 -0.09
N CYS A 108 -5.06 2.58 -0.31
CA CYS A 108 -4.01 1.62 -0.68
C CYS A 108 -3.22 2.05 -1.93
N SER A 109 -3.88 2.75 -2.87
CA SER A 109 -3.27 3.27 -4.11
C SER A 109 -2.18 4.31 -3.85
N GLU A 110 -2.28 5.06 -2.75
CA GLU A 110 -1.26 6.05 -2.36
C GLU A 110 0.05 5.41 -1.90
N CYS A 111 0.14 4.07 -1.82
CA CYS A 111 1.40 3.36 -1.62
C CYS A 111 1.63 2.34 -2.72
N HIS A 112 0.61 1.54 -3.06
CA HIS A 112 0.80 0.40 -3.94
C HIS A 112 0.61 0.71 -5.43
N LEU A 113 0.02 1.86 -5.83
CA LEU A 113 -0.24 2.19 -7.25
C LEU A 113 0.75 3.21 -7.85
N ASN A 114 1.74 3.64 -7.07
CA ASN A 114 2.62 4.73 -7.45
C ASN A 114 4.09 4.33 -7.23
N GLU A 115 4.93 4.67 -8.18
CA GLU A 115 6.35 4.30 -8.19
C GLU A 115 7.24 5.42 -7.61
N LYS A 116 6.67 6.55 -7.15
CA LYS A 116 7.43 7.71 -6.62
C LYS A 116 8.34 7.38 -5.45
N TRP A 117 8.02 6.34 -4.68
CA TRP A 117 8.81 5.86 -3.54
C TRP A 117 9.96 4.93 -3.96
N LYS A 118 9.95 4.42 -5.20
CA LYS A 118 11.07 3.58 -5.68
C LYS A 118 12.25 4.46 -6.05
N LYS A 119 13.27 4.42 -5.21
CA LYS A 119 14.55 5.11 -5.42
C LYS A 119 15.20 4.64 -6.72
N GLY A 120 15.28 5.53 -7.71
CA GLY A 120 15.90 5.23 -9.01
C GLY A 120 14.96 4.60 -10.04
N ALA A 121 13.66 4.48 -9.74
CA ALA A 121 12.67 4.24 -10.79
C ALA A 121 12.64 5.46 -11.71
N GLU A 122 13.05 5.28 -12.96
CA GLU A 122 12.69 6.19 -14.03
C GLU A 122 11.16 6.29 -13.97
N SER A 123 10.60 7.51 -13.98
CA SER A 123 9.16 7.76 -13.89
C SER A 123 8.43 7.09 -15.06
N THR A 124 8.27 5.78 -15.02
CA THR A 124 7.48 5.02 -15.96
C THR A 124 6.05 5.35 -15.62
N THR A 125 5.37 5.97 -16.58
CA THR A 125 3.97 6.37 -16.57
C THR A 125 3.02 5.16 -16.52
N GLY A 126 3.17 4.30 -15.52
CA GLY A 126 2.42 3.06 -15.38
C GLY A 126 1.76 2.96 -14.02
N GLU A 127 0.43 3.02 -14.01
CA GLU A 127 -0.46 2.73 -12.89
C GLU A 127 -0.44 1.21 -12.60
N LYS A 128 0.73 0.67 -12.22
CA LYS A 128 0.86 -0.75 -11.85
C LYS A 128 0.82 -0.91 -10.34
N TRP A 129 -0.01 -1.82 -9.85
CA TRP A 129 0.04 -2.21 -8.45
C TRP A 129 1.32 -3.00 -8.14
N THR A 130 2.05 -2.59 -7.10
CA THR A 130 3.24 -3.27 -6.56
C THR A 130 3.10 -3.45 -5.06
N PHE A 131 3.35 -4.65 -4.55
CA PHE A 131 3.24 -4.99 -3.12
C PHE A 131 4.56 -5.43 -2.47
N ARG A 132 5.66 -5.42 -3.23
CA ARG A 132 7.01 -5.78 -2.78
C ARG A 132 8.02 -4.68 -3.09
N GLU A 133 9.22 -4.82 -2.55
CA GLU A 133 10.37 -3.95 -2.86
C GLU A 133 10.12 -2.47 -2.54
N MET A 134 9.42 -2.22 -1.42
CA MET A 134 9.21 -0.88 -0.87
C MET A 134 10.05 -0.75 0.41
N ASP A 135 10.93 0.23 0.44
CA ASP A 135 11.64 0.60 1.66
C ASP A 135 10.66 1.29 2.63
N MET A 136 10.89 1.11 3.94
CA MET A 136 9.93 1.48 5.00
C MET A 136 10.43 2.62 5.88
N ALA A 137 11.55 3.25 5.53
CA ALA A 137 12.00 4.40 6.28
C ALA A 137 11.10 5.59 5.94
N CYS A 138 10.88 6.48 6.92
CA CYS A 138 9.99 7.62 6.74
C CYS A 138 10.38 8.48 5.53
N TYR A 139 11.68 8.57 5.23
CA TYR A 139 12.20 9.39 4.15
C TYR A 139 12.04 8.78 2.75
N ASP A 140 11.64 7.50 2.65
CA ASP A 140 11.41 6.84 1.36
C ASP A 140 10.09 7.32 0.73
N CYS A 141 9.13 7.72 1.57
CA CYS A 141 7.85 8.30 1.15
C CYS A 141 7.73 9.80 1.44
N HIS A 142 8.35 10.30 2.51
CA HIS A 142 8.22 11.69 2.94
C HIS A 142 9.52 12.48 2.80
N ASP A 143 9.42 13.74 2.37
CA ASP A 143 10.58 14.62 2.32
C ASP A 143 11.16 14.89 3.71
N ASN A 144 12.46 14.70 3.87
CA ASN A 144 13.18 15.10 5.08
C ASN A 144 13.43 16.62 5.08
N VAL A 145 12.50 17.38 5.66
CA VAL A 145 12.58 18.84 5.82
C VAL A 145 13.65 19.31 6.82
N HIS A 146 14.31 18.38 7.52
CA HIS A 146 15.40 18.65 8.46
C HIS A 146 16.78 18.35 7.89
N ASP A 147 16.87 17.73 6.72
CA ASP A 147 18.14 17.34 6.09
C ASP A 147 19.03 16.57 7.12
N GLN A 148 20.30 16.94 7.25
CA GLN A 148 21.27 16.34 8.17
C GLN A 148 21.26 16.95 9.59
N GLU A 149 20.31 17.81 9.94
CA GLU A 149 20.33 18.50 11.25
C GLU A 149 20.24 17.55 12.43
N PHE A 150 19.45 16.51 12.28
CA PHE A 150 19.20 15.48 13.28
C PHE A 150 19.76 14.12 12.87
N ALA A 151 20.62 14.08 11.86
CA ALA A 151 21.24 12.85 11.43
C ALA A 151 22.25 12.36 12.47
N GLU A 152 22.15 11.09 12.84
CA GLU A 152 23.15 10.37 13.63
C GLU A 152 23.73 9.28 12.73
N ALA A 153 25.06 9.28 12.59
CA ALA A 153 25.76 8.42 11.62
C ALA A 153 25.19 8.51 10.17
N GLY A 154 24.64 9.67 9.79
CA GLY A 154 24.06 9.92 8.46
C GLY A 154 22.59 9.55 8.32
N VAL A 155 21.92 9.07 9.38
CA VAL A 155 20.52 8.67 9.36
C VAL A 155 19.68 9.58 10.26
N THR A 156 18.59 10.11 9.73
CA THR A 156 17.61 10.91 10.49
C THR A 156 16.43 10.04 10.89
N GLU A 157 16.39 9.60 12.15
CA GLU A 157 15.25 8.85 12.67
C GLU A 157 14.10 9.77 13.10
N CYS A 158 13.06 9.87 12.26
CA CYS A 158 11.92 10.75 12.46
C CYS A 158 11.11 10.37 13.73
N LYS A 159 10.94 9.07 13.99
CA LYS A 159 10.12 8.52 15.10
C LYS A 159 10.65 8.86 16.50
N ARG A 160 11.88 9.39 16.60
CA ARG A 160 12.44 9.90 17.86
C ARG A 160 11.68 11.14 18.36
N CYS A 161 11.14 11.92 17.44
CA CYS A 161 10.42 13.16 17.74
C CYS A 161 8.96 13.10 17.30
N HIS A 162 8.70 12.60 16.10
CA HIS A 162 7.38 12.60 15.47
C HIS A 162 6.55 11.36 15.82
N VAL A 163 5.24 11.55 15.78
CA VAL A 163 4.22 10.50 15.86
C VAL A 163 3.43 10.48 14.55
N THR A 164 2.80 9.36 14.21
CA THR A 164 2.18 9.15 12.89
C THR A 164 0.73 9.64 12.81
N GLU A 165 0.12 9.98 13.94
CA GLU A 165 -1.26 10.49 14.02
C GLU A 165 -1.40 11.87 13.38
N ASP A 166 -0.46 12.78 13.64
CA ASP A 166 -0.52 14.17 13.20
C ASP A 166 0.82 14.74 12.73
N TRP A 167 1.88 13.91 12.73
CA TRP A 167 3.25 14.31 12.45
C TRP A 167 3.80 15.42 13.36
N TYR A 168 3.13 15.73 14.47
CA TYR A 168 3.63 16.68 15.44
C TYR A 168 4.80 16.06 16.21
N PRO A 169 5.90 16.80 16.46
CA PRO A 169 7.06 16.27 17.18
C PRO A 169 6.81 16.18 18.70
N SER A 170 5.74 15.51 19.12
CA SER A 170 5.28 15.43 20.52
C SER A 170 6.26 14.73 21.46
N LYS A 171 7.17 13.90 20.93
CA LYS A 171 8.23 13.24 21.73
C LYS A 171 9.44 14.15 21.96
N PHE A 172 9.56 15.25 21.22
CA PHE A 172 10.64 16.19 21.40
C PHE A 172 10.38 17.06 22.63
N ASP A 173 11.34 17.05 23.55
CA ASP A 173 11.23 17.77 24.82
C ASP A 173 12.30 18.86 24.92
N HIS A 174 11.87 20.12 24.74
CA HIS A 174 12.75 21.28 24.84
C HIS A 174 13.42 21.43 26.21
N SER A 175 12.82 20.89 27.29
CA SER A 175 13.39 20.99 28.64
C SER A 175 14.68 20.20 28.82
N LYS A 176 14.94 19.24 27.92
CA LYS A 176 16.17 18.44 27.88
C LYS A 176 17.28 19.07 27.05
N THR A 177 17.03 20.23 26.45
CA THR A 177 18.01 20.96 25.65
C THR A 177 18.75 22.00 26.49
N ALA A 178 19.78 22.62 25.93
CA ALA A 178 20.50 23.72 26.57
C ALA A 178 19.63 24.99 26.76
N TYR A 179 18.45 25.05 26.11
CA TYR A 179 17.52 26.16 26.23
C TYR A 179 16.09 25.66 26.47
N PRO A 180 15.72 25.37 27.73
CA PRO A 180 14.35 25.05 28.11
C PRO A 180 13.41 26.22 27.81
N LEU A 181 12.27 25.93 27.18
CA LEU A 181 11.24 26.93 26.93
C LEU A 181 10.38 27.11 28.19
N ASP A 182 10.20 28.36 28.62
CA ASP A 182 9.36 28.71 29.76
C ASP A 182 8.35 29.82 29.42
N GLY A 183 7.40 30.06 30.32
CA GLY A 183 6.45 31.16 30.24
C GLY A 183 5.77 31.27 28.86
N LYS A 184 5.94 32.43 28.21
CA LYS A 184 5.33 32.71 26.89
C LYS A 184 5.99 31.94 25.74
N HIS A 185 7.19 31.40 25.92
CA HIS A 185 7.92 30.69 24.86
C HIS A 185 7.43 29.26 24.63
N VAL A 186 6.73 28.65 25.60
CA VAL A 186 6.22 27.27 25.52
C VAL A 186 5.32 27.05 24.28
N ASN A 187 4.58 28.08 23.86
CA ASN A 187 3.62 28.00 22.75
C ASN A 187 4.11 28.73 21.49
N VAL A 188 5.42 29.00 21.38
CA VAL A 188 5.98 29.69 20.22
C VAL A 188 6.28 28.69 19.11
N ASP A 189 5.83 28.99 17.88
CA ASP A 189 6.18 28.18 16.71
C ASP A 189 7.70 28.05 16.56
N CYS A 190 8.18 26.84 16.30
CA CYS A 190 9.61 26.51 16.16
C CYS A 190 10.34 27.48 15.21
N LYS A 191 9.70 27.83 14.07
CA LYS A 191 10.24 28.72 13.03
C LYS A 191 10.50 30.16 13.49
N LYS A 192 9.91 30.61 14.61
CA LYS A 192 10.17 31.96 15.14
C LYS A 192 11.58 32.08 15.72
N CYS A 193 12.16 30.99 16.20
CA CYS A 193 13.54 30.90 16.69
C CYS A 193 14.45 30.17 15.68
N HIS A 194 14.01 29.02 15.16
CA HIS A 194 14.74 28.20 14.19
C HIS A 194 14.55 28.74 12.78
N LYS A 195 15.46 29.65 12.39
CA LYS A 195 15.48 30.30 11.07
C LYS A 195 16.59 29.71 10.20
N ARG A 196 16.52 30.01 8.90
CA ARG A 196 17.64 29.78 7.98
C ARG A 196 18.73 30.80 8.30
N ILE A 197 19.83 30.34 8.88
CA ILE A 197 20.94 31.22 9.28
C ILE A 197 21.96 31.42 8.15
N HIS A 198 21.91 30.61 7.09
CA HIS A 198 22.84 30.69 5.96
C HIS A 198 22.10 30.73 4.61
N PRO A 199 22.50 31.62 3.67
CA PRO A 199 21.89 31.73 2.34
C PRO A 199 21.96 30.43 1.53
N THR A 200 22.99 29.62 1.77
CA THR A 200 23.23 28.35 1.08
C THR A 200 22.51 27.17 1.71
N ARG A 201 21.93 27.34 2.91
CA ARG A 201 21.25 26.25 3.63
C ARG A 201 19.77 26.20 3.26
N LYS A 202 19.33 25.03 2.79
CA LYS A 202 17.94 24.79 2.38
C LYS A 202 16.97 24.58 3.55
N VAL A 203 17.44 24.29 4.76
CA VAL A 203 16.62 24.01 5.94
C VAL A 203 16.90 24.98 7.09
N PRO A 204 15.92 25.24 7.99
CA PRO A 204 16.17 25.95 9.24
C PRO A 204 17.26 25.28 10.07
N SER A 205 18.00 26.05 10.86
CA SER A 205 18.97 25.47 11.79
C SER A 205 18.35 25.28 13.17
N PHE A 206 18.54 24.07 13.70
CA PHE A 206 18.10 23.69 15.03
C PHE A 206 19.22 23.72 16.06
N LYS A 207 20.48 23.76 15.60
CA LYS A 207 21.69 23.94 16.40
C LYS A 207 22.05 25.42 16.49
N LEU A 208 21.33 26.17 17.32
CA LEU A 208 21.60 27.60 17.52
C LEU A 208 22.93 27.79 18.28
N PRO A 209 23.84 28.64 17.78
CA PRO A 209 25.16 28.83 18.39
C PRO A 209 25.13 29.66 19.69
N LYS A 210 24.08 30.44 19.91
CA LYS A 210 23.87 31.25 21.12
C LYS A 210 22.39 31.26 21.51
N HIS A 211 22.15 31.40 22.81
CA HIS A 211 20.84 31.33 23.44
C HIS A 211 20.58 32.57 24.30
N GLU A 212 21.01 33.76 23.84
CA GLU A 212 20.75 34.98 24.60
C GLU A 212 19.36 35.53 24.25
N CYS A 213 18.65 36.03 25.26
CA CYS A 213 17.29 36.57 25.09
C CYS A 213 17.22 37.65 23.99
N SER A 214 18.30 38.42 23.83
CA SER A 214 18.46 39.46 22.81
C SER A 214 18.53 38.93 21.37
N ASP A 215 18.83 37.66 21.15
CA ASP A 215 18.96 37.10 19.80
C ASP A 215 17.58 36.90 19.13
N CYS A 216 16.51 36.81 19.93
CA CYS A 216 15.15 36.58 19.46
C CYS A 216 14.20 37.78 19.61
N TYR A 217 14.57 38.78 20.43
CA TYR A 217 13.84 40.03 20.58
C TYR A 217 14.51 41.14 19.75
N LYS A 218 13.83 41.59 18.69
CA LYS A 218 14.06 42.90 18.06
C LYS A 218 12.85 43.78 18.30
#